data_AF-F5T826-F1
#
_entry.id   AF-F5T826-F1
#
_cell.length_a   1.000
_cell.length_b   1.000
_cell.length_c   1.000
_cell.angle_alpha   90.00
_cell.angle_beta   90.00
_cell.angle_gamma   90.00
#
_symmetry.space_group_name_H-M   'P 1'
#
loop_
_entity.id
_entity.type
_entity.pdbx_description
1 polymer ?
#
loop_
_entity_poly.entity_id
_entity_poly.type
_entity_poly.pdbx_seq_one_letter_code
_entity_poly.pdbx_strand_id
1 'polypeptide(L)'
;MKKMLSVLLSCFVLLFPICSQASGWQGNAEQGWWYGTNEENSTWYQGGWYWIDGNNDGIAECYYFTDSGYLVVGGKTPDGSLVNSSGAWIVNDVVQTKSVELENKTTSRNNTQAQKNTESNTNEETKVTNPTEYSYIGNKNTHKFHKPSCRSVKQMKESNKVAIVSREDAVRKGYQPCAICNP
;
A
#
# COMPACT_ATOMS: atom_id res chain seq x y z
N MET A 1 -17.45 -77.25 -10.86
CA MET A 1 -17.48 -75.89 -11.43
C MET A 1 -18.27 -74.96 -10.52
N LYS A 2 -17.61 -74.05 -9.80
CA LYS A 2 -18.15 -72.77 -9.32
C LYS A 2 -16.94 -71.86 -9.10
N LYS A 3 -17.04 -70.65 -9.63
CA LYS A 3 -15.96 -69.86 -10.20
C LYS A 3 -15.22 -69.08 -9.10
N MET A 4 -13.92 -68.85 -9.31
CA MET A 4 -13.15 -67.86 -8.57
C MET A 4 -13.77 -66.48 -8.73
N LEU A 5 -13.81 -65.68 -7.66
CA LEU A 5 -13.54 -64.25 -7.79
C LEU A 5 -13.05 -63.68 -6.45
N SER A 6 -11.74 -63.42 -6.42
CA SER A 6 -11.09 -62.56 -5.44
C SER A 6 -11.61 -61.14 -5.65
N VAL A 7 -12.09 -60.47 -4.59
CA VAL A 7 -12.29 -59.03 -4.61
C VAL A 7 -11.42 -58.45 -3.50
N LEU A 8 -10.20 -58.09 -3.90
CA LEU A 8 -9.32 -57.19 -3.19
C LEU A 8 -10.11 -55.93 -2.86
N LEU A 9 -10.34 -55.68 -1.56
CA LEU A 9 -10.87 -54.42 -1.06
C LEU A 9 -9.77 -53.36 -1.23
N SER A 10 -9.67 -52.85 -2.45
CA SER A 10 -8.77 -51.80 -2.89
C SER A 10 -9.00 -50.56 -2.03
N CYS A 11 -7.99 -50.20 -1.23
CA CYS A 11 -7.87 -48.93 -0.55
C CYS A 11 -8.01 -47.78 -1.57
N PHE A 12 -9.22 -47.24 -1.71
CA PHE A 12 -9.45 -46.00 -2.45
C PHE A 12 -9.05 -44.85 -1.53
N VAL A 13 -7.74 -44.61 -1.45
CA VAL A 13 -7.20 -43.40 -0.81
C VAL A 13 -7.54 -42.24 -1.75
N LEU A 14 -8.71 -41.63 -1.52
CA LEU A 14 -9.03 -40.32 -2.09
C LEU A 14 -8.03 -39.33 -1.52
N LEU A 15 -6.96 -39.09 -2.28
CA LEU A 15 -6.11 -37.92 -2.14
C LEU A 15 -6.95 -36.71 -2.56
N PHE A 16 -7.84 -36.27 -1.68
CA PHE A 16 -8.38 -34.93 -1.77
C PHE A 16 -7.20 -33.97 -1.63
N PRO A 17 -7.03 -33.00 -2.55
CA PRO A 17 -6.03 -31.97 -2.36
C PRO A 17 -6.34 -31.29 -1.03
N ILE A 18 -5.44 -31.44 -0.06
CA ILE A 18 -5.48 -30.69 1.18
C ILE A 18 -5.13 -29.26 0.76
N CYS A 19 -6.14 -28.45 0.47
CA CYS A 19 -5.92 -27.03 0.29
C CYS A 19 -5.39 -26.52 1.64
N SER A 20 -4.13 -26.07 1.65
CA SER A 20 -3.55 -25.40 2.80
C SER A 20 -4.27 -24.06 2.91
N GLN A 21 -5.21 -23.98 3.84
CA GLN A 21 -6.02 -22.78 4.00
C GLN A 21 -5.21 -21.79 4.83
N ALA A 22 -4.86 -20.65 4.25
CA ALA A 22 -4.18 -19.56 4.92
C ALA A 22 -5.03 -18.30 4.80
N SER A 23 -4.99 -17.43 5.81
CA SER A 23 -5.61 -16.10 5.78
C SER A 23 -5.20 -15.35 4.50
N GLY A 24 -6.11 -14.60 3.88
CA GLY A 24 -5.79 -13.90 2.65
C GLY A 24 -6.98 -13.30 1.91
N TRP A 25 -6.70 -12.76 0.72
CA TRP A 25 -7.69 -12.19 -0.18
C TRP A 25 -8.61 -13.26 -0.76
N GLN A 26 -9.92 -13.06 -0.62
CA GLN A 26 -10.99 -13.95 -1.08
C GLN A 26 -12.03 -13.18 -1.89
N GLY A 27 -12.75 -13.87 -2.77
CA GLY A 27 -13.80 -13.27 -3.60
C GLY A 27 -13.41 -13.14 -5.07
N ASN A 28 -14.14 -12.30 -5.81
CA ASN A 28 -13.96 -12.09 -7.25
C ASN A 28 -14.55 -10.74 -7.68
N ALA A 29 -14.36 -10.37 -8.96
CA ALA A 29 -14.82 -9.09 -9.49
C ALA A 29 -16.35 -8.91 -9.53
N GLU A 30 -17.13 -10.01 -9.53
CA GLU A 30 -18.60 -9.95 -9.59
C GLU A 30 -19.23 -9.79 -8.20
N GLN A 31 -18.65 -10.44 -7.19
CA GLN A 31 -19.19 -10.50 -5.82
C GLN A 31 -18.47 -9.54 -4.87
N GLY A 32 -17.33 -8.99 -5.26
CA GLY A 32 -16.46 -8.18 -4.41
C GLY A 32 -15.36 -9.01 -3.73
N TRP A 33 -14.36 -8.30 -3.22
CA TRP A 33 -13.23 -8.88 -2.50
C TRP A 33 -13.42 -8.71 -0.99
N TRP A 34 -12.88 -9.64 -0.21
CA TRP A 34 -12.81 -9.56 1.25
C TRP A 34 -11.50 -10.23 1.72
N TYR A 35 -11.14 -10.05 2.99
CA TYR A 35 -9.90 -10.60 3.54
C TYR A 35 -10.18 -11.50 4.74
N GLY A 36 -9.91 -12.80 4.58
CA GLY A 36 -10.02 -13.79 5.63
C GLY A 36 -8.86 -13.69 6.61
N THR A 37 -9.15 -13.74 7.91
CA THR A 37 -8.16 -13.56 8.99
C THR A 37 -7.78 -14.85 9.69
N ASN A 38 -8.43 -15.95 9.34
CA ASN A 38 -8.11 -17.28 9.82
C ASN A 38 -8.01 -18.27 8.65
N GLU A 39 -7.42 -19.42 8.92
CA GLU A 39 -7.26 -20.49 7.93
C GLU A 39 -8.61 -20.93 7.36
N GLU A 40 -9.65 -21.01 8.18
CA GLU A 40 -10.97 -21.49 7.75
C GLU A 40 -11.78 -20.45 6.96
N ASN A 41 -11.28 -19.21 6.82
CA ASN A 41 -12.00 -18.11 6.18
C ASN A 41 -13.40 -17.88 6.80
N SER A 42 -13.56 -18.22 8.08
CA SER A 42 -14.78 -18.04 8.87
C SER A 42 -14.77 -16.72 9.66
N THR A 43 -13.62 -16.05 9.71
CA THR A 43 -13.47 -14.68 10.21
C THR A 43 -12.82 -13.79 9.16
N TRP A 44 -13.25 -12.53 9.07
CA TRP A 44 -12.76 -11.57 8.08
C TRP A 44 -12.69 -10.15 8.65
N TYR A 45 -11.95 -9.27 7.97
CA TYR A 45 -11.96 -7.83 8.28
C TYR A 45 -13.27 -7.18 7.85
N GLN A 46 -13.83 -6.33 8.71
CA GLN A 46 -15.05 -5.58 8.44
C GLN A 46 -15.10 -4.26 9.22
N GLY A 47 -15.91 -3.32 8.73
CA GLY A 47 -16.28 -2.09 9.44
C GLY A 47 -15.12 -1.11 9.67
N GLY A 48 -14.12 -1.06 8.79
CA GLY A 48 -12.99 -0.15 8.99
C GLY A 48 -11.77 -0.37 8.11
N TRP A 49 -10.70 0.35 8.47
CA TRP A 49 -9.41 0.33 7.80
C TRP A 49 -8.46 -0.71 8.39
N TYR A 50 -7.79 -1.44 7.51
CA TYR A 50 -6.81 -2.46 7.91
C TYR A 50 -5.56 -2.38 7.04
N TRP A 51 -4.40 -2.49 7.68
CA TRP A 51 -3.10 -2.62 7.02
C TRP A 51 -2.84 -4.09 6.72
N ILE A 52 -2.63 -4.43 5.45
CA ILE A 52 -2.51 -5.80 4.97
C ILE A 52 -1.23 -5.91 4.14
N ASP A 53 -0.29 -6.72 4.62
CA ASP A 53 0.88 -7.17 3.84
C ASP A 53 0.47 -8.43 3.07
N GLY A 54 -0.20 -8.22 1.93
CA GLY A 54 -0.82 -9.33 1.18
C GLY A 54 0.18 -10.21 0.43
N ASN A 55 1.36 -9.68 0.13
CA ASN A 55 2.43 -10.39 -0.56
C ASN A 55 3.55 -10.84 0.39
N ASN A 56 3.44 -10.55 1.69
CA ASN A 56 4.40 -10.86 2.74
C ASN A 56 5.81 -10.30 2.45
N ASP A 57 5.88 -9.09 1.89
CA ASP A 57 7.15 -8.40 1.61
C ASP A 57 7.61 -7.48 2.76
N GLY A 58 6.82 -7.40 3.83
CA GLY A 58 7.06 -6.54 4.99
C GLY A 58 6.48 -5.14 4.83
N ILE A 59 5.80 -4.83 3.72
CA ILE A 59 5.11 -3.57 3.46
C ILE A 59 3.61 -3.84 3.33
N ALA A 60 2.83 -3.24 4.21
CA ALA A 60 1.38 -3.30 4.15
C ALA A 60 0.80 -2.07 3.45
N GLU A 61 -0.23 -2.28 2.65
CA GLU A 61 -1.16 -1.26 2.18
C GLU A 61 -2.40 -1.17 3.07
N CYS A 62 -3.08 -0.03 3.04
CA CYS A 62 -4.29 0.20 3.84
C CYS A 62 -5.56 0.04 3.01
N TYR A 63 -6.53 -0.72 3.51
CA TYR A 63 -7.77 -1.05 2.81
C TYR A 63 -8.99 -0.84 3.71
N TYR A 64 -10.09 -0.36 3.14
CA TYR A 64 -11.36 -0.18 3.86
C TYR A 64 -12.34 -1.29 3.54
N PHE A 65 -12.86 -1.93 4.59
CA PHE A 65 -13.91 -2.93 4.50
C PHE A 65 -15.21 -2.37 5.06
N THR A 66 -16.28 -2.54 4.29
CA THR A 66 -17.66 -2.23 4.70
C THR A 66 -18.07 -3.01 5.95
N ASP A 67 -19.18 -2.62 6.59
CA ASP A 67 -19.73 -3.34 7.75
C ASP A 67 -20.09 -4.80 7.44
N SER A 68 -20.30 -5.14 6.16
CA SER A 68 -20.55 -6.50 5.67
C SER A 68 -19.28 -7.26 5.28
N GLY A 69 -18.09 -6.67 5.43
CA GLY A 69 -16.79 -7.32 5.19
C GLY A 69 -16.23 -7.22 3.77
N TYR A 70 -16.91 -6.52 2.86
CA TYR A 70 -16.42 -6.33 1.48
C TYR A 70 -15.52 -5.10 1.35
N LEU A 71 -14.46 -5.24 0.56
CA LEU A 71 -13.52 -4.21 0.18
C LEU A 71 -14.19 -3.12 -0.67
N VAL A 72 -13.94 -1.86 -0.33
CA VAL A 72 -14.31 -0.71 -1.18
C VAL A 72 -13.22 -0.48 -2.22
N VAL A 73 -13.61 -0.30 -3.49
CA VAL A 73 -12.71 -0.08 -4.63
C VAL A 73 -13.13 1.14 -5.47
N GLY A 74 -12.15 1.84 -6.04
CA GLY A 74 -12.34 2.82 -7.12
C GLY A 74 -13.23 4.02 -6.76
N GLY A 75 -13.18 4.52 -5.52
CA GLY A 75 -14.10 5.55 -5.08
C GLY A 75 -13.78 6.15 -3.72
N LYS A 76 -14.83 6.68 -3.06
CA LYS A 76 -14.75 7.24 -1.71
C LYS A 76 -15.30 6.25 -0.69
N THR A 77 -14.59 6.09 0.42
CA THR A 77 -15.06 5.38 1.61
C THR A 77 -16.10 6.22 2.38
N PRO A 78 -16.85 5.63 3.32
CA PRO A 78 -17.87 6.35 4.11
C PRO A 78 -17.31 7.53 4.92
N ASP A 79 -16.05 7.48 5.32
CA ASP A 79 -15.34 8.57 6.00
C ASP A 79 -14.78 9.64 5.05
N GLY A 80 -15.02 9.51 3.75
CA GLY A 80 -14.63 10.48 2.72
C GLY A 80 -13.22 10.29 2.15
N SER A 81 -12.44 9.31 2.64
CA SER A 81 -11.13 9.01 2.08
C SER A 81 -11.24 8.38 0.68
N LEU A 82 -10.19 8.50 -0.12
CA LEU A 82 -10.16 7.95 -1.48
C LEU A 82 -9.44 6.60 -1.51
N VAL A 83 -9.92 5.69 -2.35
CA VAL A 83 -9.24 4.43 -2.67
C VAL A 83 -9.04 4.30 -4.18
N ASN A 84 -7.94 3.69 -4.60
CA ASN A 84 -7.68 3.44 -6.01
C ASN A 84 -8.52 2.26 -6.57
N SER A 85 -8.32 1.89 -7.84
CA SER A 85 -9.05 0.80 -8.49
C SER A 85 -8.84 -0.59 -7.86
N SER A 86 -7.76 -0.78 -7.08
CA SER A 86 -7.51 -2.01 -6.32
C SER A 86 -7.97 -1.92 -4.85
N GLY A 87 -8.60 -0.81 -4.46
CA GLY A 87 -9.10 -0.58 -3.09
C GLY A 87 -8.07 -0.08 -2.08
N ALA A 88 -6.83 0.18 -2.50
CA ALA A 88 -5.80 0.71 -1.61
C ALA A 88 -6.06 2.18 -1.31
N TRP A 89 -5.92 2.58 -0.05
CA TRP A 89 -6.05 3.96 0.42
C TRP A 89 -5.07 4.86 -0.31
N ILE A 90 -5.58 5.96 -0.86
CA ILE A 90 -4.77 6.98 -1.49
C ILE A 90 -4.94 8.34 -0.80
N VAL A 91 -3.82 9.04 -0.70
CA VAL A 91 -3.76 10.46 -0.35
C VAL A 91 -3.02 11.14 -1.47
N ASN A 92 -3.64 12.13 -2.12
CA ASN A 92 -3.08 12.85 -3.26
C ASN A 92 -2.57 11.91 -4.37
N ASP A 93 -3.40 10.93 -4.75
CA ASP A 93 -3.10 9.88 -5.75
C ASP A 93 -1.92 8.94 -5.42
N VAL A 94 -1.45 8.93 -4.16
CA VAL A 94 -0.37 8.05 -3.70
C VAL A 94 -0.91 7.01 -2.72
N VAL A 95 -0.64 5.73 -3.00
CA VAL A 95 -0.99 4.61 -2.11
C VAL A 95 -0.24 4.73 -0.79
N GLN A 96 -0.99 4.65 0.31
CA GLN A 96 -0.43 4.68 1.65
C GLN A 96 0.13 3.31 2.01
N THR A 97 1.37 3.27 2.48
CA THR A 97 2.11 2.06 2.87
C THR A 97 2.67 2.19 4.27
N LYS A 98 2.83 1.06 4.98
CA LYS A 98 3.46 0.99 6.29
C LYS A 98 4.33 -0.26 6.37
N SER A 99 5.56 -0.10 6.88
CA SER A 99 6.39 -1.26 7.22
C SER A 99 5.76 -2.03 8.37
N VAL A 100 5.50 -3.32 8.15
CA VAL A 100 5.08 -4.26 9.18
C VAL A 100 6.36 -4.85 9.77
N GLU A 101 6.95 -4.13 10.72
CA GLU A 101 8.07 -4.68 11.48
C GLU A 101 7.55 -5.94 12.21
N LEU A 102 8.11 -7.10 11.87
CA LEU A 102 7.84 -8.35 12.55
C LEU A 102 8.13 -8.14 14.04
N GLU A 103 7.08 -8.00 14.85
CA GLU A 103 7.21 -7.83 16.29
C GLU A 103 7.79 -9.11 16.93
N ASN A 104 9.11 -9.23 16.93
CA ASN A 104 9.81 -10.00 17.94
C ASN A 104 9.73 -9.22 19.26
N LYS A 105 8.67 -9.47 20.01
CA LYS A 105 8.49 -8.99 21.38
C LYS A 105 9.69 -9.37 22.25
N THR A 106 10.61 -8.42 22.45
CA THR A 106 11.52 -8.42 23.60
C THR A 106 11.68 -7.02 24.18
N THR A 107 11.16 -6.86 25.40
CA THR A 107 11.22 -5.65 26.22
C THR A 107 12.60 -5.49 26.88
N SER A 108 13.28 -4.36 26.66
CA SER A 108 14.07 -3.56 27.63
C SER A 108 14.72 -2.37 26.90
N ARG A 109 14.11 -1.18 26.94
CA ARG A 109 14.34 -0.06 27.88
C ARG A 109 15.60 0.80 27.62
N ASN A 110 15.29 2.03 27.17
CA ASN A 110 15.83 3.34 27.61
C ASN A 110 17.25 3.72 27.14
N ASN A 111 17.58 4.92 26.65
CA ASN A 111 16.95 6.25 26.51
C ASN A 111 17.95 7.06 25.63
N THR A 112 17.64 8.06 24.78
CA THR A 112 17.36 9.45 25.18
C THR A 112 17.32 10.38 23.95
N GLN A 113 16.17 11.06 23.79
CA GLN A 113 15.90 12.44 23.30
C GLN A 113 16.23 12.82 21.83
N ALA A 114 15.41 13.60 21.11
CA ALA A 114 14.32 14.53 21.46
C ALA A 114 13.28 14.56 20.29
N GLN A 115 11.99 14.32 20.48
CA GLN A 115 10.91 15.25 20.89
C GLN A 115 10.95 16.65 20.26
N LYS A 116 9.91 17.02 19.49
CA LYS A 116 8.78 17.84 20.01
C LYS A 116 7.62 17.97 18.98
N ASN A 117 6.41 17.67 19.46
CA ASN A 117 5.10 17.86 18.85
C ASN A 117 4.73 19.35 18.69
N THR A 118 3.69 19.66 17.89
CA THR A 118 2.36 20.10 18.40
C THR A 118 1.46 20.62 17.27
N GLU A 119 0.18 20.24 17.37
CA GLU A 119 -0.98 20.53 16.54
C GLU A 119 -1.35 22.03 16.44
N SER A 120 -2.12 22.43 15.42
CA SER A 120 -3.51 22.92 15.57
C SER A 120 -4.07 23.62 14.31
N ASN A 121 -5.35 23.35 14.07
CA ASN A 121 -6.27 23.79 13.02
C ASN A 121 -6.38 25.31 12.79
N THR A 122 -6.76 25.72 11.56
CA THR A 122 -8.08 26.35 11.24
C THR A 122 -8.18 26.70 9.74
N ASN A 123 -9.29 26.25 9.14
CA ASN A 123 -9.89 26.56 7.84
C ASN A 123 -10.03 28.09 7.62
N GLU A 124 -10.18 28.71 6.45
CA GLU A 124 -10.53 28.25 5.11
C GLU A 124 -10.16 29.39 4.13
N GLU A 125 -9.77 28.98 2.92
CA GLU A 125 -10.02 29.62 1.61
C GLU A 125 -9.76 31.15 1.47
N THR A 126 -8.86 31.63 0.62
CA THR A 126 -8.74 31.29 -0.80
C THR A 126 -7.34 31.76 -1.23
N LYS A 127 -6.35 30.90 -0.98
CA LYS A 127 -4.92 31.17 -0.77
C LYS A 127 -4.29 29.77 -0.59
N VAL A 128 -3.03 29.41 -0.81
CA VAL A 128 -1.72 30.09 -0.72
C VAL A 128 -0.73 29.01 -1.22
N THR A 129 0.04 29.26 -2.27
CA THR A 129 1.43 29.72 -2.20
C THR A 129 2.36 28.92 -1.27
N ASN A 130 3.26 28.15 -1.88
CA ASN A 130 4.70 28.07 -1.56
C ASN A 130 5.16 27.30 -0.28
N PRO A 131 6.40 26.76 -0.30
CA PRO A 131 6.62 25.32 -0.44
C PRO A 131 7.55 24.77 0.65
N THR A 132 7.09 23.79 1.41
CA THR A 132 7.97 22.91 2.21
C THR A 132 7.68 21.43 1.99
N GLU A 133 6.78 21.10 1.06
CA GLU A 133 6.28 19.74 0.81
C GLU A 133 6.92 19.07 -0.43
N TYR A 134 7.72 19.83 -1.20
CA TYR A 134 8.45 19.31 -2.35
C TYR A 134 9.93 19.15 -2.01
N SER A 135 10.38 17.90 -1.85
CA SER A 135 11.80 17.61 -1.64
C SER A 135 12.63 17.89 -2.90
N TYR A 136 12.02 17.85 -4.10
CA TYR A 136 12.72 17.94 -5.39
C TYR A 136 11.92 18.67 -6.48
N ILE A 137 12.63 19.12 -7.52
CA ILE A 137 12.11 19.81 -8.71
C ILE A 137 12.53 19.03 -9.95
N GLY A 138 11.56 18.48 -10.68
CA GLY A 138 11.72 17.78 -11.95
C GLY A 138 11.68 18.70 -13.17
N ASN A 139 12.37 18.32 -14.24
CA ASN A 139 12.26 18.91 -15.56
C ASN A 139 11.58 17.92 -16.50
N LYS A 140 10.37 18.22 -16.96
CA LYS A 140 9.58 17.32 -17.81
C LYS A 140 10.18 17.08 -19.21
N ASN A 141 11.08 17.95 -19.68
CA ASN A 141 11.70 17.80 -21.01
C ASN A 141 12.96 16.94 -20.95
N THR A 142 13.80 17.13 -19.92
CA THR A 142 15.06 16.38 -19.79
C THR A 142 14.91 15.14 -18.92
N HIS A 143 13.75 14.94 -18.29
CA HIS A 143 13.49 13.91 -17.29
C HIS A 143 14.60 13.88 -16.23
N LYS A 144 15.02 15.05 -15.74
CA LYS A 144 15.97 15.16 -14.61
C LYS A 144 15.32 15.84 -13.44
N PHE A 145 15.59 15.37 -12.22
CA PHE A 145 15.14 16.02 -11.00
C PHE A 145 16.31 16.56 -10.17
N HIS A 146 16.01 17.60 -9.40
CA HIS A 146 16.98 18.48 -8.76
C HIS A 146 16.54 18.84 -7.34
N LYS A 147 17.47 19.18 -6.44
CA LYS A 147 17.11 19.89 -5.20
C LYS A 147 16.72 21.34 -5.52
N PRO A 148 15.85 21.99 -4.72
CA PRO A 148 15.47 23.40 -4.92
C PRO A 148 16.65 24.38 -5.04
N SER A 149 17.76 24.09 -4.36
CA SER A 149 18.99 24.89 -4.39
C SER A 149 19.89 24.66 -5.61
N CYS A 150 19.55 23.74 -6.52
CA CYS A 150 20.40 23.38 -7.65
C CYS A 150 20.54 24.53 -8.67
N ARG A 151 21.77 24.79 -9.15
CA ARG A 151 22.04 25.79 -10.20
C ARG A 151 21.21 25.60 -11.47
N SER A 152 20.92 24.35 -11.84
CA SER A 152 20.17 24.03 -13.06
C SER A 152 18.70 24.44 -12.95
N VAL A 153 18.12 24.44 -11.74
CA VAL A 153 16.73 24.87 -11.51
C VAL A 153 16.54 26.35 -11.87
N LYS A 154 17.54 27.20 -11.61
CA LYS A 154 17.50 28.63 -11.97
C LYS A 154 17.47 28.87 -13.47
N GLN A 155 18.00 27.93 -14.25
CA GLN A 155 18.06 27.98 -15.71
C GLN A 155 16.89 27.24 -16.38
N MET A 156 16.09 26.51 -15.59
CA MET A 156 14.90 25.83 -16.07
C MET A 156 13.75 26.82 -16.29
N LYS A 157 13.09 26.71 -17.44
CA LYS A 157 11.83 27.41 -17.71
C LYS A 157 10.78 26.96 -16.70
N GLU A 158 10.02 27.91 -16.15
CA GLU A 158 8.97 27.63 -15.17
C GLU A 158 7.96 26.60 -15.69
N SER A 159 7.57 26.71 -16.95
CA SER A 159 6.64 25.78 -17.61
C SER A 159 7.17 24.34 -17.72
N ASN A 160 8.47 24.12 -17.56
CA ASN A 160 9.09 22.80 -17.59
C ASN A 160 9.34 22.21 -16.20
N LYS A 161 9.12 23.00 -15.13
CA LYS A 161 9.28 22.54 -13.75
C LYS A 161 8.08 21.69 -13.35
N VAL A 162 8.37 20.58 -12.69
CA VAL A 162 7.39 19.69 -12.08
C VAL A 162 7.81 19.52 -10.63
N ALA A 163 6.88 19.69 -9.71
CA ALA A 163 7.17 19.51 -8.29
C ALA A 163 7.20 18.00 -7.97
N ILE A 164 8.21 17.57 -7.22
CA ILE A 164 8.44 16.16 -6.89
C ILE A 164 8.60 16.02 -5.38
N VAL A 165 7.78 15.14 -4.80
CA VAL A 165 7.71 14.94 -3.34
C VAL A 165 8.62 13.80 -2.84
N SER A 166 8.91 12.80 -3.68
CA SER A 166 9.77 11.65 -3.37
C SER A 166 10.79 11.38 -4.48
N ARG A 167 12.01 11.00 -4.09
CA ARG A 167 13.10 10.64 -4.99
C ARG A 167 12.78 9.36 -5.76
N GLU A 168 12.20 8.38 -5.07
CA GLU A 168 11.85 7.07 -5.58
C GLU A 168 10.71 7.17 -6.61
N ASP A 169 9.71 8.01 -6.34
CA ASP A 169 8.64 8.33 -7.30
C ASP A 169 9.20 9.01 -8.57
N ALA A 170 10.17 9.91 -8.42
CA ALA A 170 10.86 10.52 -9.56
C ALA A 170 11.52 9.46 -10.45
N VAL A 171 12.29 8.55 -9.84
CA VAL A 171 12.99 7.47 -10.55
C VAL A 171 12.01 6.52 -11.22
N ARG A 172 10.91 6.13 -10.54
CA ARG A 172 9.85 5.29 -11.11
C ARG A 172 9.15 5.96 -12.30
N LYS A 173 8.96 7.28 -12.25
CA LYS A 173 8.44 8.10 -13.36
C LYS A 173 9.47 8.36 -14.47
N GLY A 174 10.64 7.71 -14.40
CA GLY A 174 11.70 7.82 -15.41
C GLY A 174 12.58 9.07 -15.27
N TYR A 175 12.48 9.82 -14.17
CA TYR A 175 13.37 10.94 -13.92
C TYR A 175 14.71 10.47 -13.36
N GLN A 176 15.79 11.02 -13.90
CA GLN A 176 17.16 10.75 -13.44
C GLN A 176 17.60 11.82 -12.44
N PRO A 177 18.34 11.44 -11.38
CA PRO A 177 18.90 12.42 -10.45
C PRO A 177 19.92 13.30 -11.16
N CYS A 178 19.91 14.59 -10.85
CA CYS A 178 20.91 15.50 -11.36
C CYS A 178 22.28 15.25 -10.71
N ALA A 179 23.27 14.88 -11.52
CA ALA A 179 24.66 14.63 -11.10
C ALA A 179 25.37 15.83 -10.43
N ILE A 180 24.80 17.05 -10.52
CA ILE A 180 25.37 18.25 -9.93
C ILE A 180 24.91 18.43 -8.48
N CYS A 181 23.63 18.24 -8.21
CA CYS A 181 23.06 18.45 -6.86
C CYS A 181 22.84 17.15 -6.08
N ASN A 182 23.10 16.00 -6.71
CA ASN A 182 22.95 14.65 -6.16
C ASN A 182 21.76 14.55 -5.20
N PRO A 183 20.54 14.70 -5.75
CA PRO A 183 19.31 14.55 -5.00
C PRO A 183 19.08 13.11 -4.57
#